data_AF-A0A9W9H6I7-F1
#
_entry.id   AF-A0A9W9H6I7-F1
#
_cell.length_a   1.000
_cell.length_b   1.000
_cell.length_c   1.000
_cell.angle_alpha   90.00
_cell.angle_beta   90.00
_cell.angle_gamma   90.00
#
_symmetry.space_group_name_H-M   'P 1'
#
loop_
_entity.id
_entity.type
_entity.pdbx_description
1 polymer ?
#
loop_
_entity_poly.entity_id
_entity_poly.type
_entity_poly.pdbx_seq_one_letter_code
_entity_poly.pdbx_strand_id
1 'polypeptide(L)'
;MRNKRRVFLSIQHRNSLSVGENRQRLGYAAYHWGILICPKRSKASSCYFFDVSDGVLLEDSPNRVNLNPEFNWLFREKQISVPTTSARLLGMVMIGKVMIGKVPNEVTWEQIRGLLAAVQVPKNNAVPEQNCVS
;
A
#
# COMPACT_ATOMS: atom_id res chain seq x y z
N MET A 1 -20.57 4.11 -20.97
CA MET A 1 -20.21 3.86 -19.54
C MET A 1 -18.87 4.52 -19.23
N ARG A 2 -18.83 5.46 -18.27
CA ARG A 2 -17.58 6.12 -17.83
C ARG A 2 -16.66 5.10 -17.14
N ASN A 3 -15.35 5.18 -17.40
CA ASN A 3 -14.35 4.22 -16.94
C ASN A 3 -14.17 4.30 -15.41
N LYS A 4 -14.95 3.53 -14.65
CA LYS A 4 -14.86 3.46 -13.19
C LYS A 4 -13.50 2.92 -12.74
N ARG A 5 -12.97 3.50 -11.66
CA ARG A 5 -11.77 3.00 -10.97
C ARG A 5 -12.08 1.67 -10.30
N ARG A 6 -11.08 0.81 -10.17
CA ARG A 6 -11.14 -0.54 -9.60
C ARG A 6 -10.22 -0.62 -8.40
N VAL A 7 -10.64 -1.35 -7.38
CA VAL A 7 -9.87 -1.58 -6.15
C VAL A 7 -9.16 -2.93 -6.24
N PHE A 8 -7.88 -2.93 -5.88
CA PHE A 8 -7.02 -4.09 -5.84
C PHE A 8 -6.33 -4.15 -4.48
N LEU A 9 -6.19 -5.35 -3.94
CA LEU A 9 -5.20 -5.65 -2.92
C LEU A 9 -3.88 -5.92 -3.65
N SER A 10 -2.81 -5.19 -3.31
CA SER A 10 -1.47 -5.47 -3.81
C SER A 10 -0.62 -6.10 -2.73
N ILE A 11 0.21 -7.09 -3.08
CA ILE A 11 1.22 -7.67 -2.19
C ILE A 11 2.60 -7.18 -2.64
N GLN A 12 3.43 -6.78 -1.69
CA GLN A 12 4.75 -6.20 -1.92
C GLN A 12 5.84 -6.91 -1.14
N HIS A 13 7.01 -7.00 -1.77
CA HIS A 13 8.28 -7.38 -1.18
C HIS A 13 8.81 -6.25 -0.28
N ARG A 14 9.26 -6.60 0.93
CA ARG A 14 9.87 -5.72 1.95
C ARG A 14 11.40 -5.80 1.97
N ASN A 15 12.01 -6.04 0.81
CA ASN A 15 13.47 -6.16 0.64
C ASN A 15 14.07 -7.24 1.57
N SER A 16 15.07 -6.89 2.38
CA SER A 16 15.76 -7.79 3.31
C SER A 16 14.82 -8.46 4.33
N LEU A 17 13.63 -7.92 4.57
CA LEU A 17 12.64 -8.51 5.46
C LEU A 17 11.87 -9.68 4.81
N SER A 18 11.83 -9.73 3.48
CA SER A 18 11.12 -10.77 2.72
C SER A 18 11.98 -11.98 2.37
N VAL A 19 13.26 -12.00 2.76
CA VAL A 19 14.23 -13.04 2.38
C VAL A 19 14.98 -13.60 3.59
N GLY A 20 15.60 -14.77 3.41
CA GLY A 20 16.49 -15.39 4.40
C GLY A 20 15.82 -15.65 5.76
N GLU A 21 16.59 -15.47 6.84
CA GLU A 21 16.12 -15.67 8.22
C GLU A 21 14.97 -14.74 8.60
N ASN A 22 14.96 -13.50 8.07
CA ASN A 22 13.84 -12.58 8.31
C ASN A 22 12.53 -13.12 7.75
N ARG A 23 12.55 -13.76 6.58
CA ARG A 23 11.35 -14.38 6.01
C ARG A 23 10.80 -15.50 6.89
N GLN A 24 11.68 -16.30 7.48
CA GLN A 24 11.30 -17.39 8.38
C GLN A 24 10.72 -16.84 9.68
N ARG A 25 11.40 -15.87 10.29
CA ARG A 25 11.00 -15.23 11.55
C ARG A 25 9.68 -14.45 11.42
N LEU A 26 9.52 -13.65 10.38
CA LEU A 26 8.38 -12.74 10.21
C LEU A 26 7.14 -13.42 9.61
N GLY A 27 7.26 -14.64 9.10
CA GLY A 27 6.14 -15.34 8.48
C GLY A 27 5.46 -14.49 7.40
N TYR A 28 4.14 -14.30 7.52
CA TYR A 28 3.38 -13.47 6.58
C TYR A 28 3.72 -11.98 6.63
N ALA A 29 4.16 -11.46 7.78
CA ALA A 29 4.61 -10.07 7.94
C ALA A 29 5.92 -9.76 7.19
N ALA A 30 6.59 -10.79 6.67
CA ALA A 30 7.74 -10.64 5.79
C ALA A 30 7.36 -9.93 4.48
N TYR A 31 6.09 -9.99 4.06
CA TYR A 31 5.56 -9.23 2.93
C TYR A 31 4.68 -8.08 3.42
N HIS A 32 4.45 -7.11 2.55
CA HIS A 32 3.55 -6.01 2.82
C HIS A 32 2.34 -6.07 1.91
N TRP A 33 1.23 -5.48 2.32
CA TRP A 33 0.05 -5.32 1.46
C TRP A 33 -0.41 -3.88 1.47
N GLY A 34 -1.10 -3.49 0.40
CA GLY A 34 -1.71 -2.18 0.30
C GLY A 34 -2.90 -2.17 -0.66
N ILE A 35 -3.62 -1.07 -0.67
CA ILE A 35 -4.79 -0.85 -1.49
C ILE A 35 -4.39 -0.03 -2.70
N LEU A 36 -4.64 -0.59 -3.88
CA LEU A 36 -4.38 0.05 -5.15
C LEU A 36 -5.70 0.34 -5.87
N ILE A 37 -5.91 1.59 -6.27
CA ILE A 37 -7.11 2.04 -6.97
C ILE A 37 -6.71 2.57 -8.34
N CYS A 38 -7.17 1.90 -9.39
CA CYS A 38 -6.80 2.20 -10.77
C CYS A 38 -7.98 2.15 -11.74
N PRO A 39 -8.05 3.02 -12.76
CA PRO A 39 -8.99 2.86 -13.86
C PRO A 39 -8.70 1.59 -14.66
N LYS A 40 -9.71 1.05 -15.39
CA LYS A 40 -9.53 -0.13 -16.26
C LYS A 40 -8.45 0.07 -17.33
N ARG A 41 -8.31 1.31 -17.79
CA ARG A 41 -7.27 1.77 -18.72
C ARG A 41 -6.47 2.82 -17.96
N SER A 42 -5.30 2.46 -17.46
CA SER A 42 -4.39 3.37 -16.77
C SER A 42 -3.62 4.22 -17.79
N LYS A 43 -3.67 5.54 -17.61
CA LYS A 43 -2.69 6.49 -18.18
C LYS A 43 -1.71 6.89 -17.05
N ALA A 44 -0.65 7.61 -17.38
CA ALA A 44 0.25 8.16 -16.36
C ALA A 44 -0.54 8.94 -15.28
N SER A 45 -0.11 8.79 -14.03
CA SER A 45 -0.68 9.34 -12.79
C SER A 45 -2.18 9.05 -12.53
N SER A 46 -2.70 7.92 -13.01
CA SER A 46 -4.13 7.59 -12.85
C SER A 46 -4.44 6.61 -11.72
N CYS A 47 -3.42 6.13 -11.01
CA CYS A 47 -3.57 5.16 -9.94
C CYS A 47 -3.19 5.73 -8.58
N TYR A 48 -3.89 5.28 -7.56
CA TYR A 48 -3.63 5.62 -6.18
C TYR A 48 -3.24 4.39 -5.39
N PHE A 49 -2.16 4.49 -4.63
CA PHE A 49 -1.69 3.44 -3.77
C PHE A 49 -1.68 3.91 -2.32
N PHE A 50 -2.22 3.09 -1.44
CA PHE A 50 -2.27 3.32 0.00
C PHE A 50 -1.72 2.12 0.74
N ASP A 51 -0.94 2.37 1.77
CA ASP A 51 -0.43 1.31 2.63
C ASP A 51 -0.15 1.79 4.06
N VAL A 52 0.07 0.83 4.96
CA VAL A 52 0.43 1.09 6.36
C VAL A 52 1.73 0.35 6.64
N SER A 53 2.83 1.08 6.68
CA SER A 53 4.15 0.46 6.82
C SER A 53 5.01 1.23 7.83
N ASP A 54 5.81 0.46 8.55
CA ASP A 54 6.97 0.82 9.37
C ASP A 54 8.27 1.02 8.58
N GLY A 55 8.30 0.67 7.28
CA GLY A 55 9.52 0.62 6.50
C GLY A 55 10.18 1.99 6.25
N VAL A 56 11.32 1.98 5.57
CA VAL A 56 12.01 3.21 5.17
C VAL A 56 11.10 4.08 4.30
N LEU A 57 11.01 5.38 4.62
CA LEU A 57 10.34 6.40 3.82
C LEU A 57 11.41 7.37 3.33
N LEU A 58 11.73 7.35 2.04
CA LEU A 58 12.75 8.25 1.50
C LEU A 58 12.11 9.54 1.03
N GLU A 59 12.75 10.67 1.35
CA GLU A 59 12.45 11.95 0.73
C GLU A 59 12.71 11.87 -0.79
N ASP A 60 11.86 12.53 -1.57
CA ASP A 60 12.04 12.68 -3.02
C ASP A 60 13.07 13.79 -3.33
N SER A 61 14.26 13.65 -2.73
CA SER A 61 15.41 14.53 -2.92
C SER A 61 16.64 13.71 -3.33
N PRO A 62 17.63 14.31 -4.01
CA PRO A 62 18.86 13.60 -4.40
C PRO A 62 19.59 12.95 -3.22
N ASN A 63 19.45 13.51 -2.03
CA ASN A 63 20.12 13.07 -0.81
C ASN A 63 19.42 11.86 -0.14
N ARG A 64 18.20 11.50 -0.58
CA ARG A 64 17.42 10.33 -0.12
C ARG A 64 17.46 10.11 1.40
N VAL A 65 17.07 11.13 2.15
CA VAL A 65 17.00 11.06 3.62
C VAL A 65 15.84 10.14 4.03
N ASN A 66 16.06 9.26 5.02
CA ASN A 66 14.99 8.47 5.61
C ASN A 66 14.15 9.34 6.56
N LEU A 67 12.91 9.62 6.17
CA LEU A 67 11.90 10.36 6.92
C LEU A 67 11.21 9.52 8.00
N ASN A 68 11.49 8.22 8.10
CA ASN A 68 11.01 7.34 9.17
C ASN A 68 12.16 6.60 9.85
N PRO A 69 13.08 7.31 10.55
CA PRO A 69 14.24 6.70 11.19
C PRO A 69 13.87 5.75 12.33
N GLU A 70 12.76 6.04 13.03
CA GLU A 70 12.27 5.25 14.17
C GLU A 70 11.40 4.05 13.76
N PHE A 71 11.23 3.81 12.46
CA PHE A 71 10.38 2.75 11.93
C PHE A 71 8.97 2.74 12.55
N ASN A 72 8.37 3.93 12.71
CA ASN A 72 7.00 4.05 13.16
C ASN A 72 6.05 3.52 12.07
N TRP A 73 4.95 2.88 12.47
CA TRP A 73 3.88 2.53 11.53
C TRP A 73 3.20 3.80 11.03
N LEU A 74 3.30 4.03 9.72
CA LEU A 74 2.76 5.21 9.06
C LEU A 74 1.76 4.77 8.00
N PHE A 75 0.61 5.46 7.96
CA PHE A 75 -0.24 5.48 6.79
C PHE A 75 0.46 6.28 5.68
N ARG A 76 0.56 5.71 4.49
CA ARG A 76 1.23 6.34 3.35
C ARG A 76 0.34 6.30 2.13
N GLU A 77 0.54 7.29 1.29
CA GLU A 77 -0.19 7.47 0.05
C GLU A 77 0.77 7.85 -1.08
N LYS A 78 0.52 7.28 -2.26
CA LYS A 78 1.31 7.55 -3.46
C LYS A 78 0.40 7.61 -4.67
N GLN A 79 0.59 8.62 -5.50
CA GLN A 79 0.10 8.59 -6.87
C GLN A 79 1.12 7.82 -7.72
N ILE A 80 0.65 6.81 -8.44
CA ILE A 80 1.51 6.00 -9.30
C ILE A 80 1.02 6.03 -10.74
N SER A 81 1.95 6.04 -11.67
CA SER A 81 1.65 6.13 -13.10
C SER A 81 1.18 4.82 -13.69
N VAL A 82 1.84 3.72 -13.33
CA VAL A 82 1.48 2.36 -13.73
C VAL A 82 1.73 1.42 -12.54
N PRO A 83 0.77 0.57 -12.15
CA PRO A 83 0.94 -0.37 -11.04
C PRO A 83 2.14 -1.30 -11.16
N THR A 84 2.44 -1.73 -12.38
CA THR A 84 3.42 -2.77 -12.68
C THR A 84 4.88 -2.30 -12.63
N THR A 85 5.14 -1.00 -12.43
CA THR A 85 6.51 -0.46 -12.43
C THR A 85 7.16 -0.49 -11.04
N SER A 86 6.46 -0.93 -10.00
CA SER A 86 7.08 -1.14 -8.70
C SER A 86 7.86 -2.45 -8.68
N ALA A 87 9.20 -2.38 -8.55
CA ALA A 87 10.07 -3.55 -8.40
C ALA A 87 9.74 -4.41 -7.15
N ARG A 88 8.91 -3.89 -6.24
CA ARG A 88 8.46 -4.61 -5.04
C ARG A 88 7.13 -5.32 -5.24
N LEU A 89 6.36 -5.03 -6.29
CA LEU A 89 5.03 -5.63 -6.47
C LEU A 89 5.16 -7.13 -6.80
N LEU A 90 4.59 -7.98 -5.95
CA LEU A 90 4.56 -9.42 -6.15
C LEU A 90 3.26 -9.90 -6.81
N GLY A 91 2.16 -9.17 -6.60
CA GLY A 91 0.88 -9.52 -7.20
C GLY A 91 -0.23 -8.54 -6.84
N MET A 92 -1.33 -8.62 -7.60
CA MET A 92 -2.54 -7.83 -7.38
C MET A 92 -3.77 -8.72 -7.48
N VAL A 93 -4.66 -8.62 -6.50
CA VAL A 93 -5.96 -9.28 -6.50
C VAL A 93 -7.04 -8.22 -6.56
N MET A 94 -7.90 -8.25 -7.57
CA MET A 94 -9.05 -7.36 -7.63
C MET A 94 -10.04 -7.74 -6.53
N ILE A 95 -10.43 -6.78 -5.70
CA ILE A 95 -11.37 -7.04 -4.61
C ILE A 95 -12.79 -6.95 -5.17
N GLY A 96 -13.58 -8.00 -5.01
CA GLY A 96 -15.01 -8.03 -5.33
C GLY A 96 -15.34 -8.40 -6.78
N LYS A 97 -16.57 -8.91 -6.99
CA LYS A 97 -17.16 -9.10 -8.33
C LYS A 97 -17.24 -7.72 -9.00
N VAL A 98 -17.16 -7.69 -10.34
CA VAL A 98 -17.00 -6.52 -11.25
C VAL A 98 -17.76 -5.23 -10.90
N MET A 99 -18.75 -5.23 -10.01
CA MET A 99 -19.47 -4.03 -9.53
C MET A 99 -19.12 -3.56 -8.12
N ILE A 100 -18.75 -4.45 -7.18
CA ILE A 100 -18.41 -4.09 -5.78
C ILE A 100 -16.99 -3.50 -5.71
N GLY A 101 -16.07 -4.04 -6.51
CA GLY A 101 -14.70 -3.54 -6.60
C GLY A 101 -14.52 -2.24 -7.37
N LYS A 102 -15.61 -1.55 -7.76
CA LYS A 102 -15.54 -0.32 -8.56
C LYS A 102 -15.87 0.90 -7.71
N VAL A 103 -14.98 1.89 -7.74
CA VAL A 103 -15.22 3.18 -7.13
C VAL A 103 -16.05 4.04 -8.09
N PRO A 104 -17.21 4.59 -7.65
CA PRO A 104 -17.96 5.59 -8.41
C PRO A 104 -17.08 6.78 -8.81
N ASN A 105 -17.42 7.51 -9.88
CA ASN A 105 -16.57 8.62 -10.34
C ASN A 105 -16.72 9.87 -9.46
N GLU A 106 -17.79 9.92 -8.69
CA GLU A 106 -18.20 11.00 -7.80
C GLU A 106 -17.41 10.96 -6.48
N VAL A 107 -16.92 9.78 -6.09
CA VAL A 107 -16.10 9.61 -4.89
C VAL A 107 -14.73 10.26 -5.12
N THR A 108 -14.37 11.26 -4.32
CA THR A 108 -13.11 11.97 -4.49
C THR A 108 -11.93 11.21 -3.89
N TRP A 109 -10.73 11.67 -4.22
CA TRP A 109 -9.49 11.17 -3.61
C TRP A 109 -9.51 11.37 -2.08
N GLU A 110 -9.90 12.57 -1.64
CA GLU A 110 -9.92 12.99 -0.25
C GLU A 110 -10.88 12.15 0.59
N GLN A 111 -12.03 11.76 0.02
CA GLN A 111 -12.98 10.86 0.68
C GLN A 111 -12.38 9.46 0.91
N ILE A 112 -11.69 8.91 -0.09
CA ILE A 112 -11.02 7.60 0.04
C ILE A 112 -9.88 7.70 1.06
N ARG A 113 -9.06 8.74 0.95
CA ARG A 113 -7.97 9.03 1.88
C ARG A 113 -8.49 9.13 3.32
N GLY A 114 -9.52 9.93 3.55
CA GLY A 114 -10.11 10.10 4.87
C GLY A 114 -10.63 8.80 5.47
N LEU A 115 -11.29 7.96 4.65
CA LEU A 115 -11.75 6.64 5.08
C LEU A 115 -10.59 5.72 5.47
N LEU A 116 -9.54 5.64 4.64
CA LEU A 116 -8.42 4.73 4.87
C LEU A 116 -7.49 5.22 5.98
N ALA A 117 -7.29 6.53 6.12
CA ALA A 117 -6.47 7.13 7.18
C ALA A 117 -7.12 7.02 8.57
N ALA A 118 -8.43 6.77 8.64
CA ALA A 118 -9.14 6.52 9.91
C ALA A 118 -8.90 5.12 10.47
N VAL A 119 -8.32 4.19 9.68
CA VAL A 119 -7.98 2.85 10.14
C VAL A 119 -6.81 2.94 11.13
N GLN A 120 -6.95 2.30 12.29
CA GLN A 120 -5.88 2.27 13.29
C GLN A 120 -4.65 1.55 12.72
N VAL A 121 -3.50 2.21 12.81
CA VAL A 121 -2.22 1.61 12.43
C VAL A 121 -1.65 0.79 13.61
N PRO A 122 -0.85 -0.25 13.33
CA PRO A 122 -0.17 -1.02 14.37
C PRO A 122 0.67 -0.11 15.29
N LYS A 123 0.82 -0.50 16.55
CA LYS A 123 1.65 0.21 17.52
C LYS A 123 2.98 -0.51 17.73
N ASN A 124 4.07 0.26 17.71
CA ASN A 124 5.38 -0.26 18.08
C ASN A 124 5.34 -0.75 19.54
N ASN A 125 5.99 -1.89 19.81
CA ASN A 125 6.11 -2.50 21.13
C ASN A 125 4.78 -2.87 21.82
N ALA A 126 3.70 -3.05 21.04
CA ALA A 126 2.45 -3.57 21.57
C ALA A 126 2.61 -5.01 22.10
N VAL A 127 1.77 -5.38 23.08
CA VAL A 127 1.67 -6.75 23.61
C VAL A 127 0.20 -7.21 23.49
N PRO A 128 -0.12 -8.19 22.63
CA PRO A 128 0.78 -8.90 21.70
C PRO A 128 1.35 -7.98 20.60
N GLU A 129 2.46 -8.41 19.97
CA GLU A 129 3.09 -7.69 18.87
C GLU A 129 2.08 -7.43 17.74
N GLN A 130 2.04 -6.18 17.27
CA GLN A 130 1.17 -5.78 16.16
C GLN A 130 2.00 -5.56 14.89
N ASN A 131 1.47 -5.97 13.75
CA ASN A 131 2.09 -5.79 12.45
C ASN A 131 1.02 -5.64 11.34
N CYS A 132 1.42 -5.69 10.08
CA CYS A 132 0.52 -5.49 8.95
C CYS A 132 -0.51 -6.63 8.76
N VAL A 133 -0.36 -7.78 9.41
CA VAL A 133 -1.25 -8.94 9.26
C VAL A 133 -1.87 -9.44 10.56
N SER A 134 -1.50 -8.87 11.71
CA SER A 134 -2.02 -9.25 13.04
C SER A 134 -1.89 -8.13 14.05
#